data_AF-A0A4Q2Y9W4-F1
#
_entry.id   AF-A0A4Q2Y9W4-F1
#
_cell.length_a   1.000
_cell.length_b   1.000
_cell.length_c   1.000
_cell.angle_alpha   90.00
_cell.angle_beta   90.00
_cell.angle_gamma   90.00
#
_symmetry.space_group_name_H-M   'P 1'
#
loop_
_entity.id
_entity.type
_entity.pdbx_description
1 polymer ?
#
loop_
_entity_poly.entity_id
_entity_poly.type
_entity_poly.pdbx_seq_one_letter_code
_entity_poly.pdbx_strand_id
1 'polypeptide(L)'
;MKLIQSLFLPLLTSAVLSSQATAAISIYLSPNGIETAEDSGISNVTTETFNGRENGSVNNFEGAVGTYTAPWGGDVNDGNIYSGATQGKYLGIQSGSSTTLSLTGNVAYFGLYFSAGDGGNSFEVKSNGVTLFSFNTAALIAMLPRTDEGRIVAINGQEYHTKDYYGQPGTSHNGTEPYAYIHIIGTEGTTFDQIVLSEAQN
;
A
#
# COMPACT_ATOMS: atom_id res chain seq x y z
N MET A 1 26.41 -15.16 75.64
CA MET A 1 25.40 -15.51 74.62
C MET A 1 25.20 -14.30 73.72
N LYS A 2 25.80 -14.27 72.52
CA LYS A 2 25.55 -13.23 71.50
C LYS A 2 25.28 -13.98 70.19
N LEU A 3 24.04 -13.92 69.73
CA LEU A 3 23.67 -14.44 68.40
C LEU A 3 23.92 -13.34 67.36
N ILE A 4 24.68 -13.69 66.32
CA ILE A 4 24.89 -12.89 65.12
C ILE A 4 23.83 -13.36 64.11
N GLN A 5 22.84 -12.53 63.82
CA GLN A 5 21.89 -12.78 62.72
C GLN A 5 22.53 -12.34 61.41
N SER A 6 22.84 -13.30 60.56
CA SER A 6 23.32 -13.07 59.19
C SER A 6 22.11 -12.75 58.30
N LEU A 7 22.04 -11.53 57.76
CA LEU A 7 21.06 -11.16 56.74
C LEU A 7 21.50 -11.72 55.38
N PHE A 8 20.73 -12.67 54.86
CA PHE A 8 20.78 -13.07 53.45
C PHE A 8 19.94 -12.08 52.62
N LEU A 9 20.58 -11.43 51.66
CA LEU A 9 19.92 -10.53 50.70
C LEU A 9 19.59 -11.34 49.42
N PRO A 10 18.32 -11.47 49.00
CA PRO A 10 18.00 -12.13 47.74
C PRO A 10 18.26 -11.17 46.57
N LEU A 11 19.07 -11.62 45.61
CA LEU A 11 19.30 -10.93 44.34
C LEU A 11 18.09 -11.19 43.43
N LEU A 12 17.21 -10.21 43.24
CA LEU A 12 16.15 -10.28 42.23
C LEU A 12 16.75 -10.02 40.84
N THR A 13 16.84 -11.06 40.01
CA THR A 13 17.08 -10.93 38.57
C THR A 13 15.78 -10.52 37.88
N SER A 14 15.68 -9.27 37.44
CA SER A 14 14.62 -8.81 36.53
C SER A 14 14.83 -9.43 35.15
N ALA A 15 14.00 -10.41 34.79
CA ALA A 15 13.89 -10.86 33.41
C ALA A 15 13.24 -9.72 32.58
N VAL A 16 14.02 -9.10 31.70
CA VAL A 16 13.49 -8.16 30.72
C VAL A 16 12.74 -8.99 29.67
N LEU A 17 11.40 -8.98 29.74
CA LEU A 17 10.56 -9.49 28.66
C LEU A 17 10.74 -8.54 27.46
N SER A 18 11.61 -8.92 26.53
CA SER A 18 11.64 -8.31 25.20
C SER A 18 10.35 -8.73 24.48
N SER A 19 9.42 -7.80 24.27
CA SER A 19 8.34 -8.02 23.31
C SER A 19 8.99 -8.19 21.94
N GLN A 20 8.79 -9.35 21.33
CA GLN A 20 9.13 -9.51 19.92
C GLN A 20 8.22 -8.54 19.15
N ALA A 21 8.81 -7.56 18.49
CA ALA A 21 8.10 -6.74 17.52
C ALA A 21 7.53 -7.68 16.46
N THR A 22 6.21 -7.71 16.33
CA THR A 22 5.59 -8.54 15.29
C THR A 22 5.67 -7.71 14.02
N ALA A 23 6.30 -8.22 12.96
CA ALA A 23 6.30 -7.53 11.68
C ALA A 23 4.86 -7.17 11.33
N ALA A 24 4.58 -5.88 11.23
CA ALA A 24 3.23 -5.39 11.06
C ALA A 24 3.23 -4.34 9.94
N ILE A 25 2.29 -4.52 9.03
CA ILE A 25 1.94 -3.55 8.00
C ILE A 25 0.64 -2.91 8.44
N SER A 26 0.59 -1.58 8.45
CA SER A 26 -0.64 -0.80 8.59
C SER A 26 -1.05 -0.23 7.25
N ILE A 27 -2.34 -0.32 6.95
CA ILE A 27 -2.94 0.23 5.72
C ILE A 27 -3.85 1.39 6.08
N TYR A 28 -3.69 2.51 5.37
CA TYR A 28 -4.61 3.64 5.40
C TYR A 28 -5.08 3.94 3.99
N LEU A 29 -6.30 4.47 3.86
CA LEU A 29 -6.88 4.84 2.58
C LEU A 29 -7.21 6.33 2.59
N SER A 30 -6.72 7.07 1.60
CA SER A 30 -7.20 8.43 1.34
C SER A 30 -8.31 8.40 0.27
N PRO A 31 -9.37 9.22 0.44
CA PRO A 31 -10.54 9.21 -0.42
C PRO A 31 -10.23 9.58 -1.87
N ASN A 32 -11.23 9.34 -2.71
CA ASN A 32 -11.24 9.80 -4.08
C ASN A 32 -10.87 11.29 -4.21
N GLY A 33 -10.11 11.63 -5.25
CA GLY A 33 -9.57 12.98 -5.47
C GLY A 33 -8.26 13.27 -4.74
N ILE A 34 -7.82 12.40 -3.82
CA ILE A 34 -6.44 12.38 -3.33
C ILE A 34 -5.69 11.34 -4.16
N GLU A 35 -4.86 11.79 -5.09
CA GLU A 35 -4.17 10.93 -6.07
C GLU A 35 -2.65 10.85 -5.84
N THR A 36 -2.12 11.59 -4.86
CA THR A 36 -0.69 11.61 -4.52
C THR A 36 -0.47 11.47 -3.01
N ALA A 37 0.75 11.09 -2.62
CA ALA A 37 1.14 11.05 -1.22
C ALA A 37 1.12 12.48 -0.63
N GLU A 38 1.55 13.47 -1.40
CA GLU A 38 1.58 14.86 -1.00
C GLU A 38 0.18 15.41 -0.71
N ASP A 39 -0.80 15.09 -1.55
CA ASP A 39 -2.21 15.45 -1.33
C ASP A 39 -2.80 14.80 -0.07
N SER A 40 -2.27 13.65 0.34
CA SER A 40 -2.64 12.98 1.60
C SER A 40 -1.93 13.55 2.84
N GLY A 41 -0.98 14.48 2.64
CA GLY A 41 -0.18 15.08 3.71
C GLY A 41 1.16 14.40 3.97
N ILE A 42 1.57 13.44 3.13
CA ILE A 42 2.89 12.79 3.20
C ILE A 42 3.85 13.50 2.25
N SER A 43 4.82 14.22 2.82
CA SER A 43 5.84 14.97 2.08
C SER A 43 7.16 14.19 1.92
N ASN A 44 8.02 14.66 1.01
CA ASN A 44 9.37 14.14 0.79
C ASN A 44 9.40 12.68 0.32
N VAL A 45 8.48 12.30 -0.55
CA VAL A 45 8.48 11.00 -1.20
C VAL A 45 8.94 11.11 -2.65
N THR A 46 9.42 10.00 -3.20
CA THR A 46 9.64 9.86 -4.63
C THR A 46 8.39 9.25 -5.26
N THR A 47 7.90 9.83 -6.36
CA THR A 47 6.68 9.39 -7.03
C THR A 47 7.01 8.99 -8.48
N GLU A 48 6.63 7.78 -8.87
CA GLU A 48 6.58 7.38 -10.27
C GLU A 48 5.22 7.78 -10.85
N THR A 49 5.24 8.56 -11.92
CA THR A 49 4.02 9.07 -12.59
C THR A 49 3.83 8.47 -13.98
N PHE A 50 4.84 7.77 -14.50
CA PHE A 50 4.95 7.23 -15.86
C PHE A 50 4.80 8.26 -17.00
N ASN A 51 4.52 9.53 -16.70
CA ASN A 51 4.24 10.57 -17.69
C ASN A 51 5.41 10.84 -18.65
N GLY A 52 6.65 10.60 -18.20
CA GLY A 52 7.85 10.73 -19.03
C GLY A 52 8.12 9.54 -19.95
N ARG A 53 7.26 8.51 -19.93
CA ARG A 53 7.48 7.22 -20.59
C ARG A 53 6.56 7.03 -21.79
N GLU A 54 7.02 6.32 -22.81
CA GLU A 54 6.15 5.78 -23.86
C GLU A 54 5.25 4.65 -23.32
N ASN A 55 4.15 4.38 -24.01
CA ASN A 55 3.24 3.29 -23.63
C ASN A 55 3.90 1.92 -23.92
N GLY A 56 3.49 0.92 -23.16
CA GLY A 56 3.90 -0.48 -23.34
C GLY A 56 4.63 -1.09 -22.15
N SER A 57 5.23 -2.26 -22.39
CA SER A 57 5.66 -3.18 -21.33
C SER A 57 6.66 -2.59 -20.36
N VAL A 58 6.43 -2.74 -19.05
CA VAL A 58 7.38 -2.35 -17.99
C VAL A 58 8.46 -3.39 -17.70
N ASN A 59 8.65 -4.42 -18.54
CA ASN A 59 9.63 -5.45 -18.23
C ASN A 59 11.07 -4.90 -18.23
N ASN A 60 11.75 -5.00 -17.09
CA ASN A 60 13.06 -4.41 -16.80
C ASN A 60 13.08 -2.87 -16.92
N PHE A 61 11.96 -2.21 -16.67
CA PHE A 61 11.89 -0.75 -16.66
C PHE A 61 12.44 -0.21 -15.32
N GLU A 62 13.45 0.65 -15.39
CA GLU A 62 13.92 1.43 -14.23
C GLU A 62 13.13 2.73 -14.14
N GLY A 63 12.25 2.80 -13.14
CA GLY A 63 11.46 3.99 -12.81
C GLY A 63 12.05 4.77 -11.64
N ALA A 64 11.36 5.84 -11.25
CA ALA A 64 11.79 6.72 -10.16
C ALA A 64 11.82 6.02 -8.79
N VAL A 65 10.95 5.04 -8.57
CA VAL A 65 10.78 4.35 -7.28
C VAL A 65 11.43 2.97 -7.23
N GLY A 66 11.96 2.48 -8.34
CA GLY A 66 12.57 1.15 -8.42
C GLY A 66 12.52 0.54 -9.83
N THR A 67 12.82 -0.75 -9.89
CA THR A 67 12.82 -1.53 -11.14
C THR A 67 11.56 -2.38 -11.23
N TYR A 68 10.84 -2.23 -12.33
CA TYR A 68 9.68 -3.02 -12.68
C TYR A 68 10.10 -4.24 -13.51
N THR A 69 9.58 -5.39 -13.16
CA THR A 69 9.76 -6.66 -13.87
C THR A 69 8.41 -7.28 -14.11
N ALA A 70 8.06 -7.48 -15.38
CA ALA A 70 6.77 -8.00 -15.80
C ALA A 70 7.02 -8.93 -17.00
N PRO A 71 7.09 -10.26 -16.81
CA PRO A 71 7.35 -11.18 -17.92
C PRO A 71 6.38 -10.97 -19.10
N TRP A 72 5.15 -10.57 -18.80
CA TRP A 72 4.14 -10.08 -19.74
C TRP A 72 3.06 -9.33 -18.95
N GLY A 73 2.20 -8.58 -19.65
CA GLY A 73 0.94 -8.04 -19.11
C GLY A 73 1.05 -6.82 -18.20
N GLY A 74 2.24 -6.41 -17.78
CA GLY A 74 2.47 -5.11 -17.13
C GLY A 74 2.79 -4.05 -18.17
N ASP A 75 1.89 -3.07 -18.37
CA ASP A 75 2.02 -2.04 -19.40
C ASP A 75 1.72 -0.64 -18.86
N VAL A 76 2.51 0.35 -19.29
CA VAL A 76 2.13 1.76 -19.12
C VAL A 76 1.17 2.15 -20.23
N ASN A 77 0.07 2.79 -19.86
CA ASN A 77 -0.97 3.25 -20.77
C ASN A 77 -1.29 4.72 -20.51
N ASP A 78 -1.80 5.40 -21.53
CA ASP A 78 -2.39 6.73 -21.35
C ASP A 78 -3.63 6.66 -20.46
N GLY A 79 -3.84 7.69 -19.66
CA GLY A 79 -4.98 7.83 -18.77
C GLY A 79 -6.31 7.71 -19.52
N ASN A 80 -7.24 6.99 -18.91
CA ASN A 80 -8.56 6.72 -19.44
C ASN A 80 -9.56 6.56 -18.29
N ILE A 81 -10.75 5.99 -18.53
CA ILE A 81 -11.76 5.80 -17.49
C ILE A 81 -11.31 4.88 -16.34
N TYR A 82 -10.29 4.06 -16.55
CA TYR A 82 -9.73 3.12 -15.57
C TYR A 82 -8.51 3.69 -14.82
N SER A 83 -8.06 4.91 -15.15
CA SER A 83 -6.98 5.59 -14.44
C SER A 83 -7.50 6.62 -13.44
N GLY A 84 -6.59 7.21 -12.66
CA GLY A 84 -6.87 8.45 -11.93
C GLY A 84 -7.25 9.60 -12.85
N ALA A 85 -8.00 10.56 -12.31
CA ALA A 85 -8.54 11.67 -13.07
C ALA A 85 -7.47 12.72 -13.41
N THR A 86 -6.39 12.76 -12.63
CA THR A 86 -5.30 13.73 -12.79
C THR A 86 -4.01 13.11 -13.31
N GLN A 87 -3.93 11.78 -13.41
CA GLN A 87 -2.72 11.07 -13.81
C GLN A 87 -2.71 10.82 -15.32
N GLY A 88 -1.74 11.42 -16.01
CA GLY A 88 -1.60 11.33 -17.46
C GLY A 88 -1.35 9.91 -17.96
N LYS A 89 -0.59 9.10 -17.21
CA LYS A 89 -0.33 7.69 -17.50
C LYS A 89 -0.41 6.83 -16.25
N TYR A 90 -0.71 5.56 -16.44
CA TYR A 90 -0.83 4.58 -15.36
C TYR A 90 -0.22 3.23 -15.74
N LEU A 91 0.14 2.44 -14.72
CA LEU A 91 0.52 1.03 -14.87
C LEU A 91 -0.74 0.16 -14.82
N GLY A 92 -1.05 -0.50 -15.92
CA GLY A 92 -2.08 -1.53 -16.00
C GLY A 92 -1.49 -2.93 -15.92
N ILE A 93 -2.21 -3.85 -15.27
CA ILE A 93 -1.87 -5.27 -15.19
C ILE A 93 -2.94 -6.07 -15.92
N GLN A 94 -2.55 -6.80 -16.96
CA GLN A 94 -3.45 -7.66 -17.73
C GLN A 94 -3.86 -8.90 -16.94
N SER A 95 -5.05 -9.44 -17.23
CA SER A 95 -5.58 -10.61 -16.55
C SER A 95 -4.69 -11.84 -16.64
N GLY A 96 -4.42 -12.48 -15.49
CA GLY A 96 -3.51 -13.60 -15.34
C GLY A 96 -2.03 -13.25 -15.26
N SER A 97 -1.69 -11.96 -15.14
CA SER A 97 -0.31 -11.48 -15.10
C SER A 97 0.06 -10.80 -13.78
N SER A 98 1.33 -10.46 -13.64
CA SER A 98 1.85 -9.71 -12.50
C SER A 98 3.03 -8.84 -12.89
N THR A 99 3.22 -7.76 -12.16
CA THR A 99 4.39 -6.90 -12.20
C THR A 99 5.01 -6.84 -10.81
N THR A 100 6.30 -7.15 -10.74
CA THR A 100 7.10 -6.97 -9.53
C THR A 100 7.82 -5.64 -9.62
N LEU A 101 7.62 -4.77 -8.64
CA LEU A 101 8.42 -3.59 -8.39
C LEU A 101 9.44 -3.90 -7.29
N SER A 102 10.72 -3.97 -7.67
CA SER A 102 11.84 -4.00 -6.74
C SER A 102 12.23 -2.56 -6.41
N LEU A 103 12.06 -2.15 -5.16
CA LEU A 103 12.30 -0.78 -4.72
C LEU A 103 13.81 -0.47 -4.70
N THR A 104 14.17 0.81 -4.78
CA THR A 104 15.59 1.26 -4.75
C THR A 104 16.31 0.95 -3.42
N GLY A 105 15.58 0.46 -2.42
CA GLY A 105 16.10 0.01 -1.14
C GLY A 105 14.96 -0.41 -0.20
N ASN A 106 15.31 -0.76 1.03
CA ASN A 106 14.32 -1.04 2.07
C ASN A 106 13.59 0.24 2.46
N VAL A 107 12.26 0.24 2.38
CA VAL A 107 11.41 1.36 2.76
C VAL A 107 10.46 0.97 3.89
N ALA A 108 10.03 1.97 4.67
CA ALA A 108 8.97 1.82 5.67
C ALA A 108 7.62 2.39 5.20
N TYR A 109 7.59 3.03 4.04
CA TYR A 109 6.39 3.63 3.46
C TYR A 109 6.37 3.40 1.94
N PHE A 110 5.21 3.01 1.43
CA PHE A 110 4.91 3.01 0.01
C PHE A 110 3.46 3.44 -0.19
N GLY A 111 3.22 4.24 -1.22
CA GLY A 111 1.90 4.70 -1.60
C GLY A 111 1.60 4.30 -3.04
N LEU A 112 0.37 3.92 -3.31
CA LEU A 112 -0.12 3.80 -4.68
C LEU A 112 -1.51 4.40 -4.81
N TYR A 113 -1.78 5.03 -5.95
CA TYR A 113 -3.14 5.34 -6.33
C TYR A 113 -3.75 4.12 -7.01
N PHE A 114 -4.80 3.58 -6.41
CA PHE A 114 -5.52 2.42 -6.89
C PHE A 114 -6.83 2.88 -7.55
N SER A 115 -6.93 2.65 -8.87
CA SER A 115 -8.03 3.13 -9.71
C SER A 115 -8.83 1.97 -10.27
N ALA A 116 -10.16 2.03 -10.13
CA ALA A 116 -11.09 1.13 -10.82
C ALA A 116 -10.80 -0.36 -10.60
N GLY A 117 -10.52 -0.76 -9.36
CA GLY A 117 -10.21 -2.16 -9.09
C GLY A 117 -11.43 -3.08 -9.23
N ASP A 118 -11.23 -4.24 -9.85
CA ASP A 118 -12.14 -5.38 -9.81
C ASP A 118 -11.61 -6.47 -8.86
N GLY A 119 -12.39 -7.54 -8.65
CA GLY A 119 -12.06 -8.60 -7.70
C GLY A 119 -10.76 -9.38 -8.00
N GLY A 120 -10.22 -9.28 -9.21
CA GLY A 120 -8.99 -9.94 -9.63
C GLY A 120 -7.73 -9.19 -9.21
N ASN A 121 -7.79 -7.87 -8.97
CA ASN A 121 -6.58 -7.12 -8.64
C ASN A 121 -6.11 -7.45 -7.22
N SER A 122 -4.80 -7.57 -7.07
CA SER A 122 -4.18 -7.75 -5.76
C SER A 122 -2.78 -7.14 -5.69
N PHE A 123 -2.31 -6.91 -4.47
CA PHE A 123 -0.91 -6.59 -4.24
C PHE A 123 -0.33 -7.37 -3.05
N GLU A 124 0.98 -7.60 -3.11
CA GLU A 124 1.77 -8.18 -2.02
C GLU A 124 2.90 -7.24 -1.65
N VAL A 125 3.17 -7.14 -0.35
CA VAL A 125 4.32 -6.42 0.23
C VAL A 125 5.32 -7.45 0.69
N LYS A 126 6.57 -7.35 0.21
CA LYS A 126 7.62 -8.34 0.42
C LYS A 126 8.89 -7.73 0.98
N SER A 127 9.59 -8.52 1.79
CA SER A 127 10.93 -8.23 2.29
C SER A 127 11.80 -9.45 2.09
N ASN A 128 12.89 -9.32 1.33
CA ASN A 128 13.81 -10.41 1.00
C ASN A 128 13.09 -11.66 0.43
N GLY A 129 12.07 -11.43 -0.40
CA GLY A 129 11.24 -12.49 -1.02
C GLY A 129 10.16 -13.09 -0.11
N VAL A 130 10.05 -12.68 1.15
CA VAL A 130 9.00 -13.13 2.08
C VAL A 130 7.83 -12.16 2.05
N THR A 131 6.62 -12.66 1.82
CA THR A 131 5.38 -11.86 1.90
C THR A 131 5.11 -11.47 3.35
N LEU A 132 5.10 -10.16 3.61
CA LEU A 132 4.73 -9.57 4.90
C LEU A 132 3.22 -9.29 4.97
N PHE A 133 2.64 -8.91 3.84
CA PHE A 133 1.23 -8.55 3.73
C PHE A 133 0.74 -8.82 2.30
N SER A 134 -0.53 -9.21 2.17
CA SER A 134 -1.20 -9.28 0.89
C SER A 134 -2.60 -8.69 1.00
N PHE A 135 -3.06 -8.14 -0.11
CA PHE A 135 -4.33 -7.46 -0.21
C PHE A 135 -4.95 -7.73 -1.57
N ASN A 136 -6.25 -7.92 -1.62
CA ASN A 136 -7.01 -7.97 -2.87
C ASN A 136 -8.13 -6.95 -2.85
N THR A 137 -8.64 -6.59 -4.02
CA THR A 137 -9.72 -5.60 -4.14
C THR A 137 -10.98 -6.02 -3.41
N ALA A 138 -11.27 -7.32 -3.28
CA ALA A 138 -12.41 -7.79 -2.50
C ALA A 138 -12.31 -7.33 -1.03
N ALA A 139 -11.11 -7.35 -0.44
CA ALA A 139 -10.86 -6.79 0.88
C ALA A 139 -11.04 -5.26 0.91
N LEU A 140 -10.58 -4.54 -0.13
CA LEU A 140 -10.82 -3.09 -0.28
C LEU A 140 -12.31 -2.76 -0.24
N ILE A 141 -13.09 -3.45 -1.08
CA ILE A 141 -14.53 -3.25 -1.20
C ILE A 141 -15.23 -3.56 0.12
N ALA A 142 -14.79 -4.60 0.83
CA ALA A 142 -15.31 -4.92 2.16
C ALA A 142 -15.01 -3.84 3.21
N MET A 143 -13.85 -3.16 3.11
CA MET A 143 -13.48 -2.02 3.97
C MET A 143 -14.23 -0.73 3.62
N LEU A 144 -14.77 -0.63 2.40
CA LEU A 144 -15.44 0.56 1.89
C LEU A 144 -16.93 0.30 1.58
N PRO A 145 -17.77 -0.08 2.58
CA PRO A 145 -19.19 -0.27 2.33
C PRO A 145 -19.79 1.03 1.77
N ARG A 146 -20.42 0.98 0.61
CA ARG A 146 -20.96 2.19 -0.06
C ARG A 146 -22.25 2.68 0.60
N THR A 147 -22.14 3.27 1.80
CA THR A 147 -23.26 3.75 2.61
C THR A 147 -23.02 5.18 3.13
N ASP A 148 -24.09 5.85 3.56
CA ASP A 148 -24.00 7.21 4.11
C ASP A 148 -23.41 7.23 5.53
N GLU A 149 -23.47 6.11 6.25
CA GLU A 149 -22.99 5.94 7.63
C GLU A 149 -21.59 5.34 7.72
N GLY A 150 -21.11 4.69 6.67
CA GLY A 150 -19.77 4.09 6.65
C GLY A 150 -18.68 5.15 6.73
N ARG A 151 -17.68 4.91 7.60
CA ARG A 151 -16.58 5.84 7.86
C ARG A 151 -15.26 5.11 7.90
N ILE A 152 -14.20 5.79 7.48
CA ILE A 152 -12.82 5.35 7.61
C ILE A 152 -11.93 6.54 8.01
N VAL A 153 -10.96 6.28 8.88
CA VAL A 153 -9.94 7.26 9.27
C VAL A 153 -8.76 7.14 8.32
N ALA A 154 -8.46 8.22 7.60
CA ALA A 154 -7.31 8.28 6.69
C ALA A 154 -6.00 8.54 7.44
N ILE A 155 -4.89 8.50 6.73
CA ILE A 155 -3.53 8.67 7.30
C ILE A 155 -3.33 10.02 7.99
N ASN A 156 -4.05 11.07 7.56
CA ASN A 156 -4.02 12.41 8.14
C ASN A 156 -4.90 12.55 9.41
N GLY A 157 -5.50 11.45 9.87
CA GLY A 157 -6.39 11.43 11.04
C GLY A 157 -7.80 11.98 10.79
N GLN A 158 -8.12 12.41 9.56
CA GLN A 158 -9.47 12.82 9.19
C GLN A 158 -10.36 11.61 8.91
N GLU A 159 -11.65 11.77 9.17
CA GLU A 159 -12.66 10.76 8.89
C GLU A 159 -13.40 11.09 7.58
N TYR A 160 -13.55 10.11 6.71
CA TYR A 160 -14.22 10.24 5.42
C TYR A 160 -15.37 9.26 5.28
N HIS A 161 -16.40 9.61 4.50
CA HIS A 161 -17.44 8.64 4.19
C HIS A 161 -16.91 7.60 3.21
N THR A 162 -17.20 6.34 3.43
CA THR A 162 -16.78 5.23 2.55
C THR A 162 -17.37 5.34 1.15
N LYS A 163 -18.56 5.93 1.01
CA LYS A 163 -19.15 6.24 -0.31
C LYS A 163 -18.33 7.25 -1.13
N ASP A 164 -17.50 8.09 -0.48
CA ASP A 164 -16.71 9.11 -1.16
C ASP A 164 -15.56 8.49 -1.97
N TYR A 165 -15.24 7.21 -1.75
CA TYR A 165 -14.23 6.47 -2.50
C TYR A 165 -14.74 5.96 -3.86
N TYR A 166 -16.01 6.14 -4.21
CA TYR A 166 -16.59 5.52 -5.40
C TYR A 166 -16.71 6.47 -6.59
N GLY A 167 -16.35 5.97 -7.77
CA GLY A 167 -16.37 6.70 -9.03
C GLY A 167 -15.07 7.42 -9.34
N GLN A 168 -14.76 7.56 -10.62
CA GLN A 168 -13.58 8.26 -11.10
C GLN A 168 -13.63 9.72 -10.63
N PRO A 169 -12.54 10.26 -10.05
CA PRO A 169 -12.50 11.65 -9.66
C PRO A 169 -12.82 12.58 -10.84
N GLY A 170 -13.46 13.72 -10.58
CA GLY A 170 -13.77 14.74 -11.60
C GLY A 170 -14.83 14.38 -12.66
N THR A 171 -15.07 13.09 -12.96
CA THR A 171 -15.98 12.67 -14.05
C THR A 171 -17.13 11.77 -13.59
N SER A 172 -17.04 11.17 -12.39
CA SER A 172 -18.00 10.19 -11.85
C SER A 172 -18.20 8.94 -12.71
N HIS A 173 -17.36 8.68 -13.72
CA HIS A 173 -17.35 7.40 -14.43
C HIS A 173 -17.09 6.26 -13.45
N ASN A 174 -17.46 5.03 -13.80
CA ASN A 174 -17.20 3.87 -12.95
C ASN A 174 -17.71 4.05 -11.51
N GLY A 175 -18.90 4.65 -11.36
CA GLY A 175 -19.47 5.03 -10.06
C GLY A 175 -19.72 3.87 -9.09
N THR A 176 -19.49 2.62 -9.49
CA THR A 176 -19.56 1.42 -8.65
C THR A 176 -18.20 0.88 -8.24
N GLU A 177 -17.11 1.44 -8.77
CA GLU A 177 -15.74 1.00 -8.50
C GLU A 177 -15.06 1.95 -7.51
N PRO A 178 -14.23 1.41 -6.60
CA PRO A 178 -13.48 2.22 -5.65
C PRO A 178 -12.22 2.84 -6.29
N TYR A 179 -11.92 4.05 -5.87
CA TYR A 179 -10.72 4.82 -6.16
C TYR A 179 -10.15 5.30 -4.83
N ALA A 180 -8.91 4.94 -4.55
CA ALA A 180 -8.27 5.25 -3.28
C ALA A 180 -6.77 5.44 -3.46
N TYR A 181 -6.19 6.37 -2.72
CA TYR A 181 -4.76 6.32 -2.46
C TYR A 181 -4.50 5.38 -1.28
N ILE A 182 -3.77 4.31 -1.52
CA ILE A 182 -3.44 3.30 -0.52
C ILE A 182 -2.08 3.63 0.07
N HIS A 183 -2.03 3.78 1.39
CA HIS A 183 -0.80 3.94 2.15
C HIS A 183 -0.43 2.61 2.80
N ILE A 184 0.81 2.17 2.57
CA ILE A 184 1.39 0.97 3.16
C ILE A 184 2.50 1.41 4.10
N ILE A 185 2.34 1.14 5.40
CA ILE A 185 3.27 1.58 6.43
C ILE A 185 3.82 0.37 7.17
N GLY A 186 5.15 0.23 7.18
CA GLY A 186 5.83 -0.69 8.07
C GLY A 186 5.84 -0.14 9.50
N THR A 187 5.29 -0.90 10.44
CA THR A 187 5.27 -0.53 11.87
C THR A 187 6.36 -1.26 12.64
N GLU A 188 6.72 -0.74 13.81
CA GLU A 188 7.69 -1.37 14.71
C GLU A 188 9.07 -1.64 14.06
N GLY A 189 9.50 -0.76 13.14
CA GLY A 189 10.76 -0.90 12.42
C GLY A 189 10.72 -1.85 11.23
N THR A 190 9.53 -2.37 10.87
CA THR A 190 9.33 -3.18 9.68
C THR A 190 9.69 -2.39 8.42
N THR A 191 10.50 -2.99 7.55
CA THR A 191 10.80 -2.46 6.21
C THR A 191 10.61 -3.54 5.15
N PHE A 192 10.32 -3.11 3.93
CA PHE A 192 10.08 -3.97 2.78
C PHE A 192 10.82 -3.43 1.53
N ASP A 193 11.07 -4.30 0.57
CA ASP A 193 11.91 -4.03 -0.60
C ASP A 193 11.19 -4.32 -1.92
N GLN A 194 9.98 -4.88 -1.87
CA GLN A 194 9.27 -5.32 -3.06
C GLN A 194 7.76 -5.17 -2.92
N ILE A 195 7.15 -4.68 -4.00
CA ILE A 195 5.70 -4.68 -4.21
C ILE A 195 5.40 -5.57 -5.41
N VAL A 196 4.48 -6.51 -5.27
CA VAL A 196 3.98 -7.30 -6.39
C VAL A 196 2.55 -6.86 -6.66
N LEU A 197 2.27 -6.42 -7.88
CA LEU A 197 0.93 -6.07 -8.36
C LEU A 197 0.47 -7.18 -9.31
N SER A 198 -0.74 -7.68 -9.15
CA SER A 198 -1.25 -8.77 -10.00
C SER A 198 -2.72 -8.61 -10.32
N GLU A 199 -3.12 -9.28 -11.39
CA GLU A 199 -4.51 -9.45 -11.79
C GLU A 199 -4.78 -10.94 -12.01
N ALA A 200 -5.75 -11.50 -11.27
CA ALA A 200 -6.14 -12.90 -11.43
C ALA A 200 -6.77 -13.18 -12.81
N GLN A 201 -6.79 -14.45 -13.22
CA GLN A 201 -7.61 -14.85 -14.36
C GLN A 201 -9.08 -14.82 -13.95
N ASN A 202 -9.90 -14.13 -14.74
CA ASN A 202 -11.36 -14.14 -14.64
C ASN A 202 -11.97 -15.40 -15.26
#